data_AF-A0A831SMP0-F1
#
_entry.id   AF-A0A831SMP0-F1
#
_cell.length_a   1.000
_cell.length_b   1.000
_cell.length_c   1.000
_cell.angle_alpha   90.00
_cell.angle_beta   90.00
_cell.angle_gamma   90.00
#
_symmetry.space_group_name_H-M   'P 1'
#
loop_
_entity.id
_entity.type
_entity.pdbx_description
1 polymer ?
#
loop_
_entity_poly.entity_id
_entity_poly.type
_entity_poly.pdbx_seq_one_letter_code
_entity_poly.pdbx_strand_id
1 'polypeptide(L)'
;MIQKKHFSIHHDFKTGMLYRLCLSVGIFLLAVLLIIKATEIFLSYHNYPPGVTGVIIAFIIIFLGIGIILYFIHYQFMQLEKIADELDDELEKKESMPSEK
;
A
#
# COMPACT_ATOMS: atom_id res chain seq x y z
N MET A 1 -2.08 24.24 -23.25
CA MET A 1 -0.86 23.63 -22.67
C MET A 1 -1.28 22.62 -21.61
N ILE A 2 -1.14 21.32 -21.89
CA ILE A 2 -1.41 20.27 -20.91
C ILE A 2 -0.24 20.30 -19.93
N GLN A 3 -0.49 20.79 -18.72
CA GLN A 3 0.49 20.73 -17.64
C GLN A 3 0.71 19.27 -17.29
N LYS A 4 1.87 18.72 -17.66
CA LYS A 4 2.33 17.41 -17.19
C LYS A 4 2.55 17.53 -15.67
N LYS A 5 1.52 17.20 -14.88
CA LYS A 5 1.69 16.94 -13.45
C LYS A 5 2.62 15.75 -13.34
N HIS A 6 3.91 16.03 -13.11
CA HIS A 6 4.86 15.01 -12.71
C HIS A 6 4.34 14.40 -11.41
N PHE A 7 3.81 13.19 -11.51
CA PHE A 7 3.45 12.36 -10.37
C PHE A 7 4.76 12.04 -9.64
N SER A 8 5.14 12.90 -8.69
CA SER A 8 6.36 12.71 -7.93
C SER A 8 6.15 11.52 -7.00
N ILE A 9 6.96 10.48 -7.18
CA ILE A 9 7.02 9.30 -6.31
C ILE A 9 7.14 9.70 -4.83
N HIS A 10 7.74 10.86 -4.56
CA HIS A 10 7.86 11.45 -3.22
C HIS A 10 6.50 11.78 -2.58
N HIS A 11 5.52 12.25 -3.37
CA HIS A 11 4.17 12.55 -2.88
C HIS A 11 3.35 11.27 -2.66
N ASP A 12 3.64 10.21 -3.41
CA ASP A 12 2.98 8.91 -3.31
C ASP A 12 3.44 8.15 -2.05
N PHE A 13 4.73 8.27 -1.71
CA PHE A 13 5.26 7.76 -0.44
C PHE A 13 4.67 8.46 0.77
N LYS A 14 4.42 9.76 0.70
CA LYS A 14 3.81 10.51 1.81
C LYS A 14 2.33 10.16 1.99
N THR A 15 1.58 10.03 0.90
CA THR A 15 0.13 9.78 0.96
C THR A 15 -0.24 8.31 1.13
N GLY A 16 0.66 7.38 0.82
CA GLY A 16 0.39 5.95 0.94
C GLY A 16 -0.61 5.43 -0.09
N MET A 17 -0.93 6.20 -1.13
CA MET A 17 -1.96 5.87 -2.10
C MET A 17 -1.60 4.61 -2.90
N LEU A 18 -0.34 4.47 -3.29
CA LEU A 18 0.14 3.35 -4.11
C LEU A 18 -0.01 1.98 -3.43
N TYR A 19 0.38 1.85 -2.15
CA TYR A 19 0.23 0.57 -1.45
C TYR A 19 -1.25 0.25 -1.20
N ARG A 20 -2.07 1.27 -0.88
CA ARG A 20 -3.52 1.10 -0.71
C ARG A 20 -4.17 0.62 -1.99
N LEU A 21 -3.79 1.20 -3.13
CA LEU A 21 -4.28 0.78 -4.44
C LEU A 21 -3.86 -0.66 -4.75
N CYS A 22 -2.57 -0.99 -4.61
CA CYS A 22 -2.09 -2.37 -4.84
C CYS A 22 -2.80 -3.40 -3.94
N LEU A 23 -2.91 -3.12 -2.64
CA LEU A 23 -3.62 -3.99 -1.70
C LEU A 23 -5.10 -4.10 -2.04
N SER A 24 -5.77 -3.00 -2.40
CA SER A 24 -7.19 -3.02 -2.76
C SER A 24 -7.46 -3.88 -3.99
N VAL A 25 -6.62 -3.76 -5.03
CA VAL A 25 -6.71 -4.57 -6.26
C VAL A 25 -6.40 -6.04 -5.95
N GLY A 26 -5.38 -6.31 -5.14
CA GLY A 26 -5.03 -7.67 -4.72
C GLY A 26 -6.14 -8.36 -3.92
N ILE A 27 -6.74 -7.66 -2.95
CA ILE A 27 -7.87 -8.17 -2.15
C ILE A 27 -9.11 -8.36 -3.03
N PHE A 28 -9.39 -7.43 -3.94
CA PHE A 28 -10.50 -7.57 -4.88
C PHE A 28 -10.34 -8.80 -5.77
N LEU A 29 -9.15 -9.02 -6.35
CA LEU A 29 -8.86 -10.21 -7.15
C LEU A 29 -8.98 -11.49 -6.33
N LEU A 30 -8.53 -11.48 -5.07
CA LEU A 30 -8.69 -12.60 -4.15
C LEU A 30 -10.18 -12.91 -3.90
N ALA A 31 -11.00 -11.89 -3.68
CA ALA A 31 -12.44 -12.06 -3.51
C ALA A 31 -13.10 -12.65 -4.77
N VAL A 32 -12.73 -12.16 -5.96
CA VAL A 32 -13.19 -12.71 -7.24
C VAL A 32 -12.79 -14.18 -7.37
N LEU A 33 -11.56 -14.55 -7.04
CA LEU A 33 -11.09 -15.94 -7.08
C LEU A 33 -11.89 -16.83 -6.12
N LEU A 34 -12.18 -16.34 -4.91
CA LEU A 34 -12.99 -17.08 -3.93
C LEU A 34 -14.42 -17.27 -4.41
N ILE A 35 -15.04 -16.26 -5.04
CA ILE A 35 -16.39 -16.38 -5.62
C ILE A 35 -16.38 -17.42 -6.74
N ILE A 36 -15.40 -17.37 -7.65
CA ILE A 36 -15.25 -18.36 -8.72
C ILE A 36 -15.16 -19.78 -8.13
N LYS A 37 -14.27 -19.98 -7.15
CA LYS A 37 -14.10 -21.28 -6.49
C LYS A 37 -15.34 -21.74 -5.73
N ALA A 38 -16.04 -20.83 -5.07
CA ALA A 38 -17.31 -21.14 -4.42
C ALA A 38 -18.37 -21.57 -5.45
N THR A 39 -18.50 -20.85 -6.57
CA THR A 39 -19.47 -21.23 -7.62
C THR A 39 -19.14 -22.57 -8.26
N GLU A 40 -17.86 -22.90 -8.45
CA GLU A 40 -17.43 -24.22 -8.91
C GLU A 40 -17.88 -25.33 -7.95
N ILE A 41 -17.77 -25.10 -6.64
CA ILE A 41 -18.16 -26.08 -5.60
C ILE A 41 -19.68 -26.19 -5.47
N PHE A 42 -20.39 -25.08 -5.37
CA PHE A 42 -21.83 -25.05 -5.07
C PHE A 42 -22.73 -25.34 -6.29
N LEU A 43 -22.30 -24.94 -7.49
CA LEU A 43 -23.09 -25.09 -8.71
C LEU A 43 -22.52 -26.15 -9.68
N SER A 44 -21.41 -26.80 -9.30
CA SER A 44 -20.68 -27.77 -10.15
C SER A 44 -20.36 -27.22 -11.55
N TYR A 45 -20.24 -25.89 -11.68
CA TYR A 45 -20.06 -25.21 -12.95
C TYR A 45 -18.57 -25.09 -13.26
N HIS A 46 -18.03 -26.00 -14.07
CA HIS A 46 -16.61 -26.03 -14.47
C HIS A 46 -16.43 -25.52 -15.90
N ASN A 47 -16.66 -24.23 -16.13
CA ASN A 47 -16.56 -23.62 -17.45
C ASN A 47 -15.44 -22.57 -17.60
N TYR A 48 -14.51 -22.48 -16.64
CA TYR A 48 -13.38 -21.55 -16.77
C TYR A 48 -12.26 -22.17 -17.62
N PRO A 49 -11.74 -21.43 -18.62
CA PRO A 49 -10.65 -21.92 -19.46
C PRO A 49 -9.42 -22.30 -18.63
N PRO A 50 -8.73 -23.41 -18.99
CA PRO A 50 -7.49 -23.79 -18.33
C PRO A 50 -6.47 -22.66 -18.49
N GLY A 51 -5.97 -22.14 -17.36
CA GLY A 51 -4.96 -21.07 -17.31
C GLY A 51 -5.47 -19.74 -16.75
N VAL A 52 -6.76 -19.41 -16.86
CA VAL A 52 -7.31 -18.14 -16.33
C VAL A 52 -7.11 -18.04 -14.81
N THR A 53 -7.39 -19.13 -14.09
CA THR A 53 -7.17 -19.21 -12.64
C THR A 53 -5.70 -19.01 -12.28
N GLY A 54 -4.77 -19.55 -13.07
CA GLY A 54 -3.33 -19.39 -12.84
C GLY A 54 -2.88 -17.93 -13.02
N VAL A 55 -3.41 -17.25 -14.04
CA VAL A 55 -3.13 -15.83 -14.28
C VAL A 55 -3.69 -14.96 -13.15
N ILE A 56 -4.93 -15.22 -12.70
CA ILE A 56 -5.54 -14.50 -11.58
C ILE A 56 -4.69 -14.68 -10.31
N ILE A 57 -4.27 -15.91 -10.01
CA ILE A 57 -3.39 -16.20 -8.87
C ILE A 57 -2.06 -15.44 -8.97
N ALA A 58 -1.42 -15.44 -10.14
CA ALA A 58 -0.17 -14.71 -10.34
C ALA A 58 -0.34 -13.21 -10.07
N PHE A 59 -1.41 -12.59 -10.57
CA PHE A 59 -1.71 -11.19 -10.29
C PHE A 59 -2.00 -10.92 -8.81
N ILE A 60 -2.73 -11.81 -8.13
CA ILE A 60 -2.97 -11.69 -6.68
C ILE A 60 -1.64 -11.65 -5.92
N ILE A 61 -0.72 -12.58 -6.22
CA ILE A 61 0.59 -12.65 -5.57
C ILE A 61 1.38 -11.36 -5.82
N ILE A 62 1.40 -10.88 -7.06
CA ILE A 62 2.12 -9.66 -7.43
C ILE A 62 1.53 -8.43 -6.71
N PHE A 63 0.22 -8.22 -6.79
CA PHE A 63 -0.42 -7.03 -6.22
C PHE A 63 -0.41 -7.04 -4.69
N LEU A 64 -0.67 -8.18 -4.04
CA LEU A 64 -0.57 -8.29 -2.59
C LEU A 64 0.88 -8.20 -2.12
N GLY A 65 1.81 -8.89 -2.79
CA GLY A 65 3.23 -8.87 -2.45
C GLY A 65 3.82 -7.46 -2.55
N ILE A 66 3.64 -6.80 -3.69
CA ILE A 66 4.08 -5.42 -3.89
C ILE A 66 3.36 -4.48 -2.91
N GLY A 67 2.05 -4.67 -2.71
CA GLY A 67 1.26 -3.86 -1.78
C GLY A 67 1.78 -3.95 -0.33
N ILE A 68 2.11 -5.14 0.15
CA ILE A 68 2.67 -5.35 1.50
C ILE A 68 4.07 -4.72 1.63
N ILE A 69 4.92 -4.89 0.62
CA ILE A 69 6.27 -4.29 0.62
C ILE A 69 6.17 -2.77 0.67
N LEU A 70 5.33 -2.17 -0.18
CA LEU A 70 5.12 -0.72 -0.19
C LEU A 70 4.51 -0.22 1.12
N TYR A 71 3.59 -0.98 1.72
CA TYR A 71 3.05 -0.66 3.05
C TYR A 71 4.14 -0.63 4.11
N PHE A 72 5.01 -1.63 4.13
CA PHE A 72 6.12 -1.69 5.08
C PHE A 72 7.05 -0.49 4.91
N ILE A 73 7.44 -0.16 3.68
CA ILE A 73 8.32 0.98 3.41
C ILE A 73 7.63 2.30 3.83
N HIS A 74 6.36 2.50 3.49
CA HIS A 74 5.60 3.68 3.92
C HIS A 74 5.55 3.81 5.44
N TYR A 75 5.32 2.72 6.16
CA TYR A 75 5.28 2.72 7.62
C TYR A 75 6.63 3.12 8.22
N GLN A 76 7.74 2.63 7.67
CA GLN A 76 9.09 3.00 8.11
C GLN A 76 9.35 4.50 7.90
N PHE A 77 8.95 5.06 6.75
CA PHE A 77 9.10 6.50 6.51
C PHE A 77 8.23 7.35 7.44
N MET A 78 6.99 6.94 7.71
CA MET A 78 6.12 7.65 8.65
C MET A 78 6.71 7.68 10.07
N GLN A 79 7.29 6.56 10.51
CA GLN A 79 7.99 6.49 11.80
C GLN A 79 9.19 7.44 11.86
N LEU A 80 9.98 7.49 10.79
CA LEU A 80 11.13 8.40 10.69
C LEU A 80 10.71 9.88 10.70
N GLU A 81 9.64 10.23 9.97
CA GLU A 81 9.06 11.58 9.98
C GLU A 81 8.63 11.98 11.40
N LYS A 82 7.94 11.08 12.11
CA LYS A 82 7.51 11.33 13.50
C LYS A 82 8.69 11.54 14.46
N ILE A 83 9.76 10.75 14.32
CA ILE A 83 10.96 10.90 15.15
C ILE A 83 11.66 12.23 14.86
N ALA A 84 11.70 12.66 13.60
CA ALA A 84 12.29 13.95 13.23
C ALA A 84 11.48 15.12 13.81
N ASP A 85 10.15 15.07 13.68
CA ASP A 85 9.25 16.09 14.25
C ASP A 85 9.38 16.17 15.79
N GLU A 86 9.44 15.02 16.48
CA GLU A 86 9.65 14.98 17.94
C GLU A 86 11.02 15.55 18.35
N LEU A 87 12.05 15.37 17.53
CA LEU A 87 13.40 15.90 17.80
C LEU A 87 13.43 17.43 17.67
N ASP A 88 12.76 17.97 16.66
CA ASP A 88 12.67 19.42 16.43
C ASP A 88 11.92 20.10 17.59
N ASP A 89 10.80 19.53 18.03
CA ASP A 89 10.04 20.02 19.20
C ASP A 89 10.87 20.00 20.50
N GLU A 90 11.68 18.95 20.72
CA GLU A 90 12.58 18.87 21.88
C GLU A 90 13.69 19.92 21.85
N LEU A 91 14.23 20.23 20.67
CA LEU A 91 15.26 21.24 20.48
C LEU A 91 14.69 22.65 20.71
N GLU A 92 13.53 22.98 20.15
CA GLU A 92 12.86 24.27 20.39
C GLU A 92 12.53 24.45 21.88
N LYS A 93 12.07 23.39 22.55
CA LYS A 93 11.77 23.43 23.98
C LYS A 93 13.03 23.69 24.82
N LYS A 94 14.19 23.12 24.45
CA LYS A 94 15.47 23.38 25.14
C LYS A 94 15.98 24.80 24.94
N GLU A 95 15.79 25.39 23.76
CA GLU A 95 16.18 26.79 23.51
C GLU A 95 15.27 27.80 24.22
N SER A 96 14.00 27.43 24.48
CA SER A 96 13.03 28.28 25.19
C SER A 96 13.17 28.32 26.72
N MET A 97 13.98 27.44 27.33
CA MET A 97 14.23 27.48 28.78
C MET A 97 15.25 28.60 29.11
N PRO A 98 14.90 29.57 29.97
CA PRO A 98 15.83 30.61 30.36
C PRO A 98 17.03 29.97 31.05
N SER A 99 18.23 30.33 30.60
CA SER A 99 19.48 30.04 31.31
C SER A 99 19.38 30.65 32.71
N GLU A 100 18.95 29.86 33.71
CA GLU A 100 19.15 30.21 35.11
C GLU A 100 20.66 30.33 35.35
N LYS A 101 21.11 31.58 35.40
CA LYS A 101 22.41 31.99 35.93
C LYS A 101 22.31 32.15 37.43
#